data_AF-A0A1E5UKN7-F1
#
_entry.id   AF-A0A1E5UKN7-F1
#
_cell.length_a   1.000
_cell.length_b   1.000
_cell.length_c   1.000
_cell.angle_alpha   90.00
_cell.angle_beta   90.00
_cell.angle_gamma   90.00
#
_symmetry.space_group_name_H-M   'P 1'
#
loop_
_entity.id
_entity.type
_entity.pdbx_description
1 polymer ?
#
loop_
_entity_poly.entity_id
_entity_poly.type
_entity_poly.pdbx_seq_one_letter_code
_entity_poly.pdbx_strand_id
1 'polypeptide(L)'
;MLHAVYFDKSTVGEWMISYLNKYVNSDTIELERQKSEVEFIPAAGAQPYAILAAFVLYMLRFGKPVKDSANTSIFKVAGRAFAISENHQPYEINVTNLDTIGPYDIDGSWGRPFTSHPKVNNDNLITISEKDALMFD
;
A
#
# COMPACT_ATOMS: atom_id res chain seq x y z
N MET A 1 -5.12 -2.55 6.56
CA MET A 1 -4.71 -2.54 7.98
C MET A 1 -3.64 -3.60 8.15
N LEU A 2 -2.53 -3.26 8.80
CA LEU A 2 -1.46 -4.21 9.11
C LEU A 2 -1.75 -4.89 10.44
N HIS A 3 -1.41 -6.17 10.52
CA HIS A 3 -1.46 -6.97 11.72
C HIS A 3 -0.10 -7.63 11.89
N ALA A 4 0.55 -7.43 13.03
CA ALA A 4 1.83 -8.04 13.36
C ALA A 4 1.72 -8.83 14.66
N VAL A 5 2.28 -10.03 14.65
CA VAL A 5 2.44 -10.89 15.81
C VAL A 5 3.94 -11.13 15.99
N TYR A 6 4.48 -10.69 17.11
CA TYR A 6 5.89 -10.82 17.44
C TYR A 6 6.09 -11.99 18.39
N PHE A 7 7.08 -12.82 18.10
CA PHE A 7 7.49 -13.94 18.92
C PHE A 7 8.87 -13.64 19.48
N ASP A 8 8.95 -13.46 20.80
CA ASP A 8 10.21 -13.25 21.52
C ASP A 8 10.43 -14.45 22.46
N LYS A 9 11.66 -14.95 22.53
CA LYS A 9 12.02 -16.04 23.44
C LYS A 9 12.99 -15.49 24.49
N SER A 10 12.55 -15.52 25.74
CA SER A 10 13.36 -15.06 26.86
C SER A 10 14.60 -15.93 27.03
N THR A 11 15.61 -15.40 27.73
CA THR A 11 16.84 -16.14 28.06
C THR A 11 16.60 -17.38 28.92
N VAL A 12 15.46 -17.43 29.63
CA VAL A 12 15.02 -18.58 30.43
C VAL A 12 14.15 -19.56 29.64
N GLY A 13 13.89 -19.29 28.36
CA GLY A 13 13.23 -20.20 27.42
C GLY A 13 11.72 -20.02 27.27
N GLU A 14 11.13 -19.04 27.95
CA GLU A 14 9.69 -18.72 27.85
C GLU A 14 9.40 -17.90 26.59
N TRP A 15 8.26 -18.16 25.95
CA TRP A 15 7.81 -17.40 24.78
C TRP A 15 6.91 -16.24 25.21
N MET A 16 7.25 -15.04 24.77
CA MET A 16 6.39 -13.87 24.83
C MET A 16 5.84 -13.59 23.43
N ILE A 17 4.51 -13.49 23.35
CA ILE A 17 3.80 -13.15 22.12
C ILE A 17 3.18 -11.77 22.31
N SER A 18 3.47 -10.85 21.41
CA SER A 18 2.85 -9.53 21.39
C SER A 18 2.18 -9.25 20.04
N TYR A 19 1.19 -8.38 20.07
CA TYR A 19 0.38 -8.05 18.90
C TYR A 19 0.30 -6.54 18.71
N LEU A 20 0.43 -6.11 17.46
CA LEU A 20 0.25 -4.73 17.04
C LEU A 20 -0.58 -4.69 15.76
N ASN A 21 -1.44 -3.69 15.65
CA ASN A 21 -2.09 -3.35 14.39
C ASN A 21 -2.03 -1.85 14.14
N LYS A 22 -1.92 -1.49 12.87
CA LYS A 22 -1.91 -0.08 12.44
C LYS A 22 -2.40 0.03 11.01
N TYR A 23 -3.07 1.13 10.68
CA TYR A 23 -3.33 1.45 9.28
C TYR A 23 -2.05 1.89 8.60
N VAL A 24 -1.86 1.47 7.34
CA VAL A 24 -0.87 2.11 6.47
C VAL A 24 -1.32 3.56 6.29
N ASN A 25 -0.48 4.52 6.66
CA ASN A 25 -0.79 5.94 6.54
C ASN A 25 -0.45 6.41 5.12
N SER A 26 -1.28 6.01 4.16
CA SER A 26 -1.14 6.44 2.77
C SER A 26 -1.60 7.88 2.58
N ASP A 27 -1.19 8.50 1.48
CA ASP A 27 -1.55 9.88 1.14
C ASP A 27 -3.08 10.08 1.15
N THR A 28 -3.82 9.11 0.60
CA THR A 28 -5.29 9.19 0.52
C THR A 28 -5.97 8.97 1.87
N ILE A 29 -5.41 8.15 2.77
CA ILE A 29 -5.91 7.98 4.14
C ILE A 29 -5.65 9.23 4.97
N GLU A 30 -4.47 9.84 4.82
CA GLU A 30 -4.13 11.10 5.49
C GLU A 30 -5.06 12.22 5.02
N LEU A 31 -5.33 12.31 3.72
CA LEU A 31 -6.29 13.26 3.15
C LEU A 31 -7.70 13.09 3.74
N GLU A 32 -8.21 11.86 3.81
CA GLU A 32 -9.53 11.58 4.40
C GLU A 32 -9.56 11.92 5.90
N ARG A 33 -8.48 11.67 6.64
CA ARG A 33 -8.36 12.03 8.07
C ARG A 33 -8.41 13.53 8.30
N GLN A 34 -7.67 14.30 7.50
CA GLN A 34 -7.65 15.77 7.63
C GLN A 34 -9.03 16.38 7.41
N LYS A 35 -9.86 15.74 6.56
CA LYS A 35 -11.23 16.16 6.30
C LYS A 35 -12.27 15.55 7.23
N SER A 36 -11.90 14.51 7.98
CA SER A 36 -12.83 13.70 8.77
C SER A 36 -13.98 13.10 7.95
N GLU A 37 -13.73 12.78 6.68
CA GLU A 37 -14.73 12.27 5.72
C GLU A 37 -14.11 11.17 4.84
N VAL A 38 -14.93 10.18 4.45
CA VAL A 38 -14.55 9.19 3.44
C VAL A 38 -14.80 9.79 2.06
N GLU A 39 -13.74 10.03 1.32
CA GLU A 39 -13.79 10.74 0.04
C GLU A 39 -13.74 9.79 -1.15
N PHE A 40 -13.01 8.67 -1.02
CA PHE A 40 -12.83 7.70 -2.09
C PHE A 40 -13.83 6.54 -1.96
N ILE A 41 -14.70 6.39 -2.96
CA ILE A 41 -15.66 5.28 -3.03
C ILE A 41 -14.93 3.98 -3.41
N PRO A 42 -15.32 2.83 -2.84
CA PRO A 42 -14.82 1.54 -3.28
C PRO A 42 -15.20 1.27 -4.73
N ALA A 43 -14.23 0.87 -5.56
CA ALA A 43 -14.50 0.43 -6.93
C ALA A 43 -15.23 -0.92 -6.97
N ALA A 44 -14.99 -1.80 -5.98
CA ALA A 44 -15.63 -3.10 -5.89
C ALA A 44 -17.14 -2.96 -5.67
N GLY A 45 -17.93 -3.47 -6.61
CA GLY A 45 -19.40 -3.46 -6.54
C GLY A 45 -20.07 -2.13 -6.90
N ALA A 46 -19.31 -1.10 -7.28
CA ALA A 46 -19.86 0.17 -7.76
C ALA A 46 -20.31 0.08 -9.24
N GLN A 47 -21.29 0.90 -9.61
CA GLN A 47 -21.75 0.98 -11.00
C GLN A 47 -20.63 1.55 -11.91
N PRO A 48 -20.37 1.00 -13.10
CA PRO A 48 -19.25 1.44 -13.95
C PRO A 48 -19.22 2.94 -14.25
N TYR A 49 -20.37 3.55 -14.53
CA TYR A 49 -20.46 4.99 -14.79
C TYR A 49 -20.22 5.85 -13.55
N ALA A 50 -20.59 5.36 -12.37
CA ALA A 50 -20.31 6.04 -11.11
C ALA A 50 -18.79 6.01 -10.80
N ILE A 51 -18.13 4.88 -11.07
CA ILE A 51 -16.67 4.76 -10.95
C ILE A 51 -15.97 5.72 -11.92
N LEU A 52 -16.40 5.77 -13.18
CA LEU A 52 -15.82 6.68 -14.17
C LEU A 52 -15.98 8.15 -13.76
N ALA A 53 -17.19 8.55 -13.32
CA ALA A 53 -17.43 9.90 -12.82
C ALA A 53 -16.57 10.21 -11.58
N ALA A 54 -16.47 9.26 -10.65
CA ALA A 54 -15.64 9.40 -9.46
C ALA A 54 -14.15 9.57 -9.81
N PHE A 55 -13.62 8.80 -10.77
CA PHE A 55 -12.24 8.94 -11.22
C PHE A 55 -11.94 10.35 -11.72
N VAL A 56 -12.81 10.92 -12.56
CA VAL A 56 -12.65 12.29 -13.06
C VAL A 56 -12.71 13.30 -11.91
N LEU A 57 -13.68 13.15 -11.01
CA LEU A 57 -13.83 14.06 -9.86
C LEU A 57 -12.65 13.97 -8.90
N TYR A 58 -12.13 12.78 -8.62
CA TYR A 58 -10.96 12.57 -7.77
C TYR A 58 -9.68 13.11 -8.40
N MET A 59 -9.50 12.93 -9.71
CA MET A 59 -8.40 13.56 -10.43
C MET A 59 -8.45 15.09 -10.31
N LEU A 60 -9.61 15.71 -10.53
CA LEU A 60 -9.77 17.17 -10.43
C LEU A 60 -9.61 17.71 -9.01
N ARG A 61 -10.08 16.97 -8.00
CA ARG A 61 -10.12 17.43 -6.61
C ARG A 61 -8.85 17.09 -5.82
N PHE A 62 -8.23 15.94 -6.12
CA PHE A 62 -7.15 15.36 -5.32
C PHE A 62 -5.89 15.03 -6.12
N GLY A 63 -5.93 15.10 -7.45
CA GLY A 63 -4.81 14.68 -8.30
C GLY A 63 -4.54 13.17 -8.25
N LYS A 64 -5.46 12.36 -7.71
CA LYS A 64 -5.37 10.91 -7.63
C LYS A 64 -6.67 10.29 -8.11
N PRO A 65 -6.65 9.30 -9.02
CA PRO A 65 -7.88 8.73 -9.60
C PRO A 65 -8.57 7.75 -8.66
N VAL A 66 -7.83 7.16 -7.72
CA VAL A 66 -8.28 6.09 -6.83
C VAL A 66 -7.58 6.20 -5.47
N LYS A 67 -8.11 5.47 -4.48
CA LYS A 67 -7.55 5.37 -3.13
C LYS A 67 -6.27 4.54 -3.10
N ASP A 68 -5.23 5.06 -2.45
CA ASP A 68 -3.98 4.33 -2.16
C ASP A 68 -4.20 3.47 -0.92
N SER A 69 -4.62 2.21 -1.09
CA SER A 69 -5.10 1.40 0.04
C SER A 69 -4.02 0.53 0.69
N ALA A 70 -2.98 0.13 -0.06
CA ALA A 70 -1.88 -0.72 0.42
C ALA A 70 -2.37 -1.93 1.25
N ASN A 71 -3.46 -2.56 0.81
CA ASN A 71 -4.25 -3.51 1.60
C ASN A 71 -4.23 -4.94 1.05
N THR A 72 -3.57 -5.21 -0.07
CA THR A 72 -3.62 -6.51 -0.74
C THR A 72 -2.60 -7.49 -0.17
N SER A 73 -1.35 -7.08 0.00
CA SER A 73 -0.32 -7.96 0.57
C SER A 73 0.84 -7.19 1.23
N ILE A 74 1.80 -7.95 1.76
CA ILE A 74 3.09 -7.45 2.25
C ILE A 74 4.25 -8.27 1.67
N PHE A 75 5.42 -7.65 1.50
CA PHE A 75 6.65 -8.35 1.13
C PHE A 75 7.88 -7.71 1.79
N LYS A 76 8.98 -8.47 1.86
CA LYS A 76 10.28 -8.01 2.39
C LYS A 76 11.36 -8.24 1.35
N VAL A 77 12.19 -7.23 1.11
CA VAL A 77 13.36 -7.31 0.22
C VAL A 77 14.44 -6.34 0.70
N ALA A 78 15.72 -6.72 0.61
CA ALA A 78 16.85 -5.88 1.02
C ALA A 78 16.71 -5.32 2.44
N GLY A 79 16.20 -6.13 3.37
CA GLY A 79 15.97 -5.74 4.77
C GLY A 79 14.75 -4.85 5.02
N ARG A 80 14.10 -4.34 3.98
CA ARG A 80 12.96 -3.42 4.03
C ARG A 80 11.64 -4.16 3.83
N ALA A 81 10.57 -3.69 4.44
CA ALA A 81 9.24 -4.28 4.34
C ALA A 81 8.25 -3.30 3.70
N PHE A 82 7.35 -3.82 2.89
CA PHE A 82 6.43 -3.02 2.10
C PHE A 82 5.01 -3.57 2.19
N ALA A 83 4.03 -2.66 2.24
CA ALA A 83 2.61 -2.93 2.07
C ALA A 83 2.18 -2.46 0.68
N ILE A 84 1.36 -3.26 -0.01
CA ILE A 84 1.11 -3.06 -1.44
C ILE A 84 -0.36 -3.28 -1.80
N SER A 85 -0.83 -2.51 -2.79
CA SER A 85 -2.04 -2.74 -3.58
C SER A 85 -1.72 -2.54 -5.06
N GLU A 86 -2.60 -3.00 -5.94
CA GLU A 86 -2.38 -3.10 -7.39
C GLU A 86 -2.23 -1.74 -8.10
N ASN A 87 -2.69 -0.67 -7.47
CA ASN A 87 -2.97 0.61 -8.10
C ASN A 87 -2.00 1.75 -7.74
N HIS A 88 -1.01 1.50 -6.87
CA HIS A 88 -0.05 2.51 -6.44
C HIS A 88 1.33 1.90 -6.16
N GLN A 89 2.36 2.73 -5.97
CA GLN A 89 3.64 2.28 -5.42
C GLN A 89 3.45 1.54 -4.08
N PRO A 90 4.30 0.56 -3.75
CA PRO A 90 4.33 -0.02 -2.42
C PRO A 90 4.67 1.04 -1.38
N TYR A 91 4.05 0.97 -0.21
CA TYR A 91 4.41 1.80 0.94
C TYR A 91 5.40 1.04 1.82
N GLU A 92 6.56 1.62 2.08
CA GLU A 92 7.49 1.08 3.04
C GLU A 92 6.95 1.21 4.47
N ILE A 93 7.11 0.15 5.26
CA ILE A 93 6.62 0.05 6.62
C ILE A 93 7.75 -0.35 7.58
N ASN A 94 7.76 0.26 8.75
CA ASN A 94 8.62 -0.16 9.84
C ASN A 94 8.00 -1.36 10.54
N VAL A 95 8.66 -2.53 10.48
CA VAL A 95 8.10 -3.77 11.04
C VAL A 95 8.07 -3.80 12.58
N THR A 96 8.84 -2.97 13.29
CA THR A 96 8.84 -2.97 14.76
C THR A 96 7.69 -2.17 15.37
N ASN A 97 7.15 -1.17 14.66
CA ASN A 97 6.08 -0.31 15.18
C ASN A 97 4.91 -0.07 14.19
N LEU A 98 4.98 -0.66 13.00
CA LEU A 98 4.04 -0.52 11.90
C LEU A 98 3.85 0.91 11.38
N ASP A 99 4.79 1.82 11.66
CA ASP A 99 4.81 3.14 11.06
C ASP A 99 4.97 3.04 9.55
N THR A 100 4.26 3.91 8.83
CA THR A 100 4.43 4.06 7.39
C THR A 100 5.55 5.06 7.13
N ILE A 101 6.57 4.62 6.39
CA ILE A 101 7.71 5.45 6.02
C ILE A 101 7.39 6.31 4.80
N GLY A 102 6.72 5.72 3.80
CA GLY A 102 6.27 6.43 2.60
C GLY A 102 6.20 5.53 1.37
N PRO A 103 5.75 6.05 0.22
CA PRO A 103 5.76 5.31 -1.05
C PRO A 103 7.21 5.03 -1.49
N TYR A 104 7.43 3.88 -2.09
CA TYR A 104 8.74 3.43 -2.57
C TYR A 104 8.83 3.48 -4.10
N ASP A 105 9.80 4.22 -4.62
CA ASP A 105 9.96 4.51 -6.05
C ASP A 105 11.33 4.05 -6.63
N ILE A 106 12.03 3.15 -5.93
CA ILE A 106 13.36 2.65 -6.32
C ILE A 106 14.33 3.80 -6.61
N ASP A 107 14.49 4.70 -5.63
CA ASP A 107 15.36 5.88 -5.73
C ASP A 107 15.05 6.74 -6.97
N GLY A 108 13.76 6.91 -7.27
CA GLY A 108 13.25 7.63 -8.43
C GLY A 108 13.33 6.88 -9.76
N SER A 109 13.91 5.67 -9.81
CA SER A 109 14.02 4.88 -11.05
C SER A 109 12.70 4.22 -11.44
N TRP A 110 11.71 4.18 -10.55
CA TRP A 110 10.46 3.47 -10.77
C TRP A 110 9.24 4.11 -10.08
N GLY A 111 8.52 4.96 -10.80
CA GLY A 111 7.31 5.63 -10.32
C GLY A 111 5.99 4.89 -10.61
N ARG A 112 6.01 3.58 -10.88
CA ARG A 112 4.83 2.81 -11.33
C ARG A 112 4.32 1.85 -10.24
N PRO A 113 3.04 1.46 -10.25
CA PRO A 113 2.53 0.40 -9.39
C PRO A 113 3.22 -0.94 -9.62
N PHE A 114 3.15 -1.81 -8.62
CA PHE A 114 3.68 -3.16 -8.65
C PHE A 114 2.47 -4.13 -8.62
N THR A 115 2.62 -5.34 -9.13
CA THR A 115 1.68 -6.40 -8.76
C THR A 115 1.71 -6.62 -7.25
N SER A 116 0.54 -6.83 -6.64
CA SER A 116 0.41 -7.17 -5.22
C SER A 116 1.01 -8.54 -4.86
N HIS A 117 1.55 -9.31 -5.80
CA HIS A 117 2.15 -10.62 -5.55
C HIS A 117 3.57 -10.76 -6.12
N PRO A 118 4.50 -9.87 -5.75
CA PRO A 118 5.87 -9.98 -6.23
C PRO A 118 6.54 -11.23 -5.68
N LYS A 119 7.61 -11.68 -6.35
CA LYS A 119 8.45 -12.78 -5.92
C LYS A 119 9.81 -12.24 -5.51
N VAL A 120 10.40 -12.83 -4.46
CA VAL A 120 11.74 -12.45 -3.98
C VAL A 120 12.66 -13.65 -4.14
N ASN A 121 13.81 -13.45 -4.79
CA ASN A 121 14.83 -14.47 -5.01
C ASN A 121 16.23 -13.89 -4.73
N ASN A 122 16.92 -14.38 -3.69
CA ASN A 122 18.24 -13.90 -3.26
C ASN A 122 18.29 -12.36 -3.15
N ASP A 123 17.34 -11.77 -2.41
CA ASP A 123 17.14 -10.31 -2.27
C ASP A 123 16.85 -9.53 -3.57
N ASN A 124 16.64 -10.22 -4.70
CA ASN A 124 16.12 -9.61 -5.91
C ASN A 124 14.59 -9.66 -5.91
N LEU A 125 13.97 -8.51 -6.15
CA LEU A 125 12.52 -8.41 -6.33
C LEU A 125 12.17 -8.64 -7.80
N ILE A 126 11.30 -9.60 -8.05
CA ILE A 126 10.69 -9.89 -9.35
C ILE A 126 9.23 -9.46 -9.27
N THR A 127 8.89 -8.42 -10.01
CA THR A 127 7.54 -7.87 -10.09
C THR A 127 7.16 -7.64 -11.55
N ILE A 128 5.87 -7.49 -11.80
CA ILE A 128 5.33 -7.00 -13.06
C ILE A 128 4.54 -5.73 -12.76
N SER A 129 4.48 -4.86 -13.75
CA SER A 129 3.65 -3.67 -13.73
C SER A 129 3.01 -3.57 -15.10
N GLU A 130 1.73 -3.22 -15.15
CA GLU A 130 1.11 -2.91 -16.42
C GLU A 130 1.81 -1.71 -17.04
N LYS A 131 2.25 -1.90 -18.27
CA LYS A 131 2.76 -0.80 -19.09
C LYS A 131 1.54 -0.06 -19.61
N ASP A 132 1.29 1.12 -19.04
CA ASP A 132 0.37 2.12 -19.56
C ASP A 132 -1.04 1.57 -19.84
N ALA A 133 -1.82 1.35 -18.78
CA ALA A 133 -3.26 1.15 -18.90
C ALA A 133 -3.94 2.48 -19.29
N LEU A 134 -4.02 2.73 -20.60
CA LEU A 134 -4.95 3.65 -21.26
C LEU A 134 -4.99 5.09 -20.71
N MET A 135 -4.02 5.91 -21.12
CA MET A 135 -4.38 7.27 -21.53
C MET A 135 -4.91 7.15 -22.95
N PHE A 136 -6.13 7.60 -23.19
CA PHE A 136 -6.72 7.66 -24.53
C PHE A 136 -5.75 8.42 -25.46
N ASP A 137 -5.30 7.77 -26.54
CA ASP A 137 -4.76 8.45 -27.72
C ASP A 137 -5.88 9.23 -28.45
#